data_AF-A0A653DUB8-F1
#
_entry.id   AF-A0A653DUB8-F1
#
_cell.length_a   1.000
_cell.length_b   1.000
_cell.length_c   1.000
_cell.angle_alpha   90.00
_cell.angle_beta   90.00
_cell.angle_gamma   90.00
#
_symmetry.space_group_name_H-M   'P 1'
#
loop_
_entity.id
_entity.type
_entity.pdbx_description
1 polymer ?
#
loop_
_entity_poly.entity_id
_entity_poly.type
_entity_poly.pdbx_seq_one_letter_code
_entity_poly.pdbx_strand_id
1 'polypeptide(L)'
;MFMICHAGQKIRDESLSVADSIYFSDWYRGTIQQRKDIAFMMFRSQKPIFFDALPFGTLNYPLFVMIIKTSYSYLTLLNQST
;
A
#
# COMPACT_ATOMS: atom_id res chain seq x y z
N MET A 1 14.10 -0.26 -8.05
CA MET A 1 13.18 0.64 -7.33
C MET A 1 11.72 0.47 -7.79
N PHE A 2 11.40 0.68 -9.08
CA PHE A 2 10.02 0.62 -9.59
C PHE A 2 9.27 -0.68 -9.21
N MET A 3 9.86 -1.85 -9.44
CA MET A 3 9.23 -3.14 -9.12
C MET A 3 8.88 -3.29 -7.63
N ILE A 4 9.73 -2.77 -6.74
CA ILE A 4 9.52 -2.85 -5.28
C ILE A 4 8.39 -1.91 -4.85
N CYS A 5 8.41 -0.67 -5.33
CA CYS A 5 7.33 0.30 -5.06
C CYS A 5 6.00 -0.14 -5.68
N HIS A 6 6.02 -0.77 -6.85
CA HIS A 6 4.85 -1.36 -7.49
C HIS A 6 4.29 -2.53 -6.66
N ALA A 7 5.16 -3.42 -6.18
CA ALA A 7 4.74 -4.51 -5.30
C ALA A 7 4.15 -3.99 -3.98
N GLY A 8 4.79 -3.00 -3.34
CA GLY A 8 4.31 -2.38 -2.11
C GLY A 8 2.95 -1.70 -2.29
N GLN A 9 2.77 -0.96 -3.39
CA GLN A 9 1.48 -0.37 -3.73
C GLN A 9 0.42 -1.44 -3.98
N LYS A 10 0.72 -2.47 -4.77
CA LYS A 10 -0.23 -3.55 -5.05
C LYS A 10 -0.69 -4.23 -3.77
N ILE A 11 0.23 -4.57 -2.86
CA ILE A 11 -0.12 -5.19 -1.57
C ILE A 11 -1.04 -4.28 -0.75
N ARG A 12 -0.78 -2.97 -0.74
CA ARG A 12 -1.62 -1.99 -0.06
C ARG A 12 -3.04 -1.95 -0.64
N ASP A 13 -3.14 -1.90 -1.96
CA ASP A 13 -4.42 -1.82 -2.67
C ASP A 13 -5.24 -3.11 -2.48
N GLU A 14 -4.60 -4.28 -2.61
CA GLU A 14 -5.23 -5.58 -2.36
C GLU A 14 -5.67 -5.72 -0.90
N SER A 15 -4.90 -5.21 0.06
CA SER A 15 -5.28 -5.25 1.48
C SER A 15 -6.57 -4.49 1.76
N LEU A 16 -6.80 -3.38 1.05
CA LEU A 16 -8.03 -2.59 1.18
C LEU A 16 -9.21 -3.25 0.46
N SER A 17 -8.98 -3.81 -0.73
CA SER A 17 -10.04 -4.48 -1.51
C SER A 17 -10.58 -5.74 -0.85
N VAL A 18 -9.82 -6.36 0.07
CA VAL A 18 -10.30 -7.49 0.89
C VAL A 18 -11.56 -7.11 1.67
N ALA A 19 -11.65 -5.91 2.26
CA ALA A 19 -12.84 -5.51 3.01
C ALA A 19 -14.08 -5.43 2.11
N ASP A 20 -13.92 -4.87 0.91
CA ASP A 20 -14.99 -4.72 -0.07
C ASP A 20 -15.45 -6.08 -0.59
N SER A 21 -14.51 -6.98 -0.93
CA SER A 21 -14.85 -8.33 -1.41
C SER A 21 -15.60 -9.15 -0.36
N ILE A 22 -15.22 -9.01 0.92
CA ILE A 22 -15.95 -9.62 2.04
C ILE A 22 -17.35 -9.02 2.18
N TYR A 23 -17.49 -7.70 2.03
CA TYR A 23 -18.79 -7.03 2.11
C TYR A 23 -19.78 -7.53 1.04
N PHE A 24 -19.28 -7.73 -0.20
CA PHE A 24 -20.07 -8.28 -1.31
C PHE A 24 -20.29 -9.80 -1.23
N SER A 25 -19.63 -10.49 -0.30
CA SER A 25 -19.89 -11.91 -0.05
C SER A 25 -21.23 -12.12 0.69
N ASP A 26 -21.84 -13.30 0.56
CA ASP A 26 -23.02 -13.70 1.33
C ASP A 26 -22.70 -14.00 2.82
N TRP A 27 -21.88 -13.15 3.47
CA TRP A 27 -21.41 -13.32 4.86
C TRP A 27 -22.56 -13.48 5.86
N TYR A 28 -23.69 -12.84 5.59
CA TYR A 28 -24.91 -12.90 6.40
C TYR A 28 -25.61 -14.27 6.33
N ARG A 29 -25.24 -15.17 5.42
CA ARG A 29 -25.78 -16.54 5.35
C ARG A 29 -24.97 -17.55 6.16
N GLY A 30 -23.77 -17.18 6.61
CA GLY A 30 -22.92 -18.03 7.44
C GLY A 30 -23.44 -18.25 8.86
N THR A 31 -22.81 -19.17 9.59
CA THR A 31 -23.06 -19.41 11.01
C THR A 31 -22.67 -18.21 11.87
N ILE A 32 -23.15 -18.15 13.11
CA ILE A 32 -22.85 -17.05 14.04
C ILE A 32 -21.33 -16.90 14.28
N GLN A 33 -20.59 -18.01 14.29
CA GLN A 33 -19.13 -17.98 14.40
C GLN A 33 -18.49 -17.34 13.15
N GLN A 34 -18.88 -17.81 11.96
CA GLN A 34 -18.37 -17.25 10.69
C GLN A 34 -18.65 -15.75 10.56
N ARG A 35 -19.84 -15.28 10.96
CA ARG A 35 -20.17 -13.85 10.93
C ARG A 35 -19.27 -13.02 11.83
N LYS A 36 -18.92 -13.54 13.02
CA LYS A 36 -18.01 -12.86 13.95
C LYS A 36 -16.58 -12.80 13.38
N ASP A 37 -16.11 -13.88 12.81
CA ASP A 37 -14.78 -13.96 12.20
C ASP A 37 -14.68 -13.02 10.99
N ILE A 38 -15.71 -13.00 10.15
CA ILE A 38 -15.81 -12.09 9.01
C ILE A 38 -15.85 -10.63 9.44
N ALA A 39 -16.63 -10.29 10.47
CA ALA A 39 -16.66 -8.93 11.02
C ALA A 39 -15.30 -8.49 11.55
N PHE A 40 -14.58 -9.39 12.23
CA PHE A 40 -13.21 -9.14 12.68
C PHE A 40 -12.26 -8.92 11.50
N MET A 41 -12.35 -9.74 10.46
CA MET A 41 -11.53 -9.61 9.25
C MET A 41 -11.80 -8.27 8.54
N MET A 42 -13.06 -7.88 8.39
CA MET A 42 -13.45 -6.60 7.81
C MET A 42 -12.89 -5.41 8.62
N PHE A 43 -12.97 -5.47 9.96
CA PHE A 43 -12.38 -4.44 10.83
C PHE A 43 -10.85 -4.38 10.70
N ARG A 44 -10.19 -5.53 10.54
CA ARG A 44 -8.72 -5.59 10.38
C ARG A 44 -8.27 -5.06 9.02
N SER A 45 -9.00 -5.33 7.95
CA SER A 45 -8.68 -4.89 6.59
C SER A 45 -8.80 -3.38 6.38
N GLN A 46 -9.50 -2.66 7.26
CA GLN A 46 -9.51 -1.18 7.25
C GLN A 46 -8.13 -0.58 7.56
N LYS A 47 -7.22 -1.34 8.16
CA LYS A 47 -5.81 -0.95 8.31
C LYS A 47 -4.99 -1.58 7.18
N PRO A 48 -4.64 -0.82 6.13
CA PRO A 48 -3.84 -1.36 5.03
C PRO A 48 -2.48 -1.84 5.53
N ILE A 49 -1.99 -2.92 4.94
CA ILE A 49 -0.60 -3.36 5.14
C ILE A 49 0.27 -2.48 4.26
N PHE A 50 1.31 -1.91 4.84
CA PHE A 50 2.28 -1.11 4.13
C PHE A 50 3.70 -1.60 4.45
N PHE A 51 4.57 -1.55 3.44
CA PHE A 51 5.99 -1.83 3.61
C PHE A 51 6.72 -0.52 3.85
N ASP A 52 7.30 -0.36 5.04
CA ASP A 52 8.18 0.76 5.32
C ASP A 52 9.62 0.42 4.92
N ALA A 53 10.20 1.27 4.07
CA ALA A 53 11.63 1.31 3.83
C ALA A 53 12.21 2.46 4.65
N LEU A 54 12.36 2.27 5.95
CA LEU A 54 13.10 3.22 6.79
C LEU A 54 14.55 3.31 6.29
N PRO A 55 15.14 4.51 6.15
CA PRO A 55 14.67 5.85 6.52
C PRO A 55 13.90 6.62 5.43
N PHE A 56 13.65 6.03 4.26
CA PHE A 56 13.07 6.68 3.08
C PHE A 56 11.54 6.85 3.14
N GLY A 57 10.85 6.04 3.96
CA GLY A 57 9.40 6.06 4.13
C GLY A 57 8.72 4.85 3.51
N THR A 58 7.41 4.91 3.28
CA THR A 58 6.62 3.78 2.79
C THR A 58 6.84 3.51 1.30
N LEU A 59 7.06 2.24 0.93
CA LEU A 59 7.30 1.73 -0.42
C LEU A 59 6.08 1.87 -1.34
N ASN A 60 5.83 3.08 -1.82
CA ASN A 60 4.70 3.43 -2.67
C ASN A 60 5.17 4.22 -3.91
N TYR A 61 4.27 4.46 -4.89
CA TYR A 61 4.60 5.32 -6.04
C TYR A 61 5.08 6.74 -5.67
N PRO A 62 4.52 7.42 -4.65
CA PRO A 62 5.03 8.71 -4.20
C PRO A 62 6.51 8.70 -3.82
N LEU A 63 6.97 7.62 -3.17
CA LEU A 63 8.38 7.46 -2.79
C LEU A 63 9.27 7.32 -4.03
N PHE A 64 8.84 6.53 -5.01
CA PHE A 64 9.56 6.38 -6.27
C PHE A 64 9.73 7.73 -6.98
N VAL A 65 8.64 8.51 -7.10
CA VAL A 65 8.68 9.84 -7.72
C VAL A 65 9.56 10.79 -6.93
N MET A 66 9.51 10.75 -5.60
CA MET A 66 10.36 11.56 -4.73
C MET A 66 11.84 11.29 -5.01
N ILE A 67 12.26 10.03 -5.07
CA ILE A 67 13.65 9.66 -5.33
C ILE A 67 14.11 10.12 -6.72
N ILE A 68 13.29 9.94 -7.75
CA ILE A 68 13.64 10.41 -9.10
C ILE A 68 13.76 11.94 -9.14
N LYS A 69 12.85 12.67 -8.47
CA LYS A 69 12.90 14.13 -8.40
C LYS A 69 14.14 14.62 -7.66
N THR A 70 14.49 14.01 -6.52
CA THR A 70 15.70 14.40 -5.78
C THR A 70 16.95 14.11 -6.59
N SER A 71 17.08 12.93 -7.20
CA SER A 71 18.20 12.59 -8.08
C SER A 71 18.34 13.58 -9.25
N TYR A 72 17.23 13.92 -9.91
CA TYR A 72 17.24 14.91 -10.98
C TYR A 72 17.68 16.28 -10.47
N SER A 73 17.13 16.74 -9.35
CA SER A 73 17.50 18.03 -8.74
C SER A 73 18.99 18.10 -8.41
N TYR A 74 19.59 17.01 -7.92
CA TYR A 74 21.04 16.93 -7.71
C TYR A 74 21.82 17.05 -9.02
N LEU A 75 21.37 16.37 -10.09
CA LEU A 75 22.00 16.48 -11.41
C LEU A 75 21.92 17.90 -11.98
N THR A 76 20.77 18.58 -11.84
CA THR A 76 20.63 19.96 -12.33
C THR A 76 21.53 20.94 -11.58
N LEU A 77 21.65 20.78 -10.26
CA LEU A 77 22.56 21.60 -9.45
C LEU A 77 24.02 21.39 -9.86
N LEU A 78 24.43 20.14 -10.10
CA LEU A 78 25.78 19.82 -10.58
C LEU A 78 26.05 20.43 -11.96
N ASN A 79 25.11 20.30 -12.89
CA ASN A 79 25.24 20.85 -14.25
C ASN A 79 25.21 22.39 -14.30
N GLN A 80 24.65 23.08 -13.30
CA GLN A 80 24.72 24.54 -13.18
C GLN A 80 26.06 25.03 -12.60
N SER A 81 26.80 24.18 -11.90
CA SER A 81 28.07 24.51 -11.25
C SER A 81 29.31 24.24 -12.11
N THR A 82 29.13 23.63 -13.30
CA THR A 82 30.18 23.39 -14.31
C THR A 82 29.96 24.34 -15.48
#